data_AF-A0A0Q5P7R0-F1
#
_entry.id   AF-A0A0Q5P7R0-F1
#
_cell.length_a   1.000
_cell.length_b   1.000
_cell.length_c   1.000
_cell.angle_alpha   90.00
_cell.angle_beta   90.00
_cell.angle_gamma   90.00
#
_symmetry.space_group_name_H-M   'P 1'
#
loop_
_entity.id
_entity.type
_entity.pdbx_description
1 polymer ?
#
loop_
_entity_poly.entity_id
_entity_poly.type
_entity_poly.pdbx_seq_one_letter_code
_entity_poly.pdbx_strand_id
1 'polypeptide(L)'
;MANPFPLLSDEPAIQDLLAFRAVAETVADALFDDALDPVAVGLSGAWGSGKTSVLELVKSEIEDRSLTADGKVLVIPTQPWGYDPAVGPKESLIAEVLAALNGEFDTEDPIGKAGLEAFKKLVKKVNWSKAVKMATRTAITMQLPNVDDVFDLVSDDPESLETEKGMAAFRKDFEELLADPALQHLSRVVVLVDDLDRCLPDTVVETLEAIRLFLSAKGMSFVIAADEDRVAEAIQQKFGTRPGGPEDEDPAKLYLHKIVQTTIPLPALSRFDTEAYLFLLLAKSDGEIDGATYEELVAKCDDLRIDGGSLDGIEVQEGGALAEHLITAARLTPILYEKFHGNPRRIKRFLNDLNVRRAISSRRGFTLKADEVAKLMVLERILTDDFHTVLDWLASNQLRDKLEALELAANGTAPANDTETTATGEETPAKGRRASTTKSDEKTPVTSRDDTFSDTLRRWAKLPPTLDATAISGYLYLAASFAKIEVIDTGLPERLRDLAAALTSSLKLDRAGVTDATLRALPEPDAHALVRHLGRRTRDQPSIQKFTVESLLRMAQEQPVTLPNVITALKGLPAADVEPATIVKLRPLDATSFQPVLDIWKASTDDAQLHAAIRVVEGSWSKINGN
;
A
#
# COMPACT_ATOMS: atom_id res chain seq x y z
N MET A 1 15.04 -0.92 -22.02
CA MET A 1 14.67 -2.01 -21.11
C MET A 1 13.58 -1.47 -20.20
N ALA A 2 12.45 -2.18 -20.09
CA ALA A 2 11.40 -1.80 -19.15
C ALA A 2 11.97 -1.75 -17.72
N ASN A 3 11.48 -0.82 -16.91
CA ASN A 3 11.86 -0.75 -15.50
C ASN A 3 11.23 -1.95 -14.78
N PRO A 4 12.00 -2.89 -14.20
CA PRO A 4 11.44 -4.09 -13.56
C PRO A 4 10.63 -3.80 -12.29
N PHE A 5 10.69 -2.56 -11.78
CA PHE A 5 9.94 -2.10 -10.62
C PHE A 5 9.28 -0.74 -10.93
N PRO A 6 8.23 -0.72 -11.76
CA PRO A 6 7.55 0.51 -12.17
C PRO A 6 6.85 1.19 -10.98
N LEU A 7 6.77 2.52 -11.01
CA LEU A 7 5.96 3.29 -10.06
C LEU A 7 4.66 3.71 -10.73
N LEU A 8 3.55 3.49 -10.04
CA LEU A 8 2.21 3.86 -10.47
C LEU A 8 1.96 5.35 -10.22
N SER A 9 1.42 6.03 -11.24
CA SER A 9 0.92 7.39 -11.13
C SER A 9 -0.30 7.47 -10.19
N ASP A 10 -0.39 8.57 -9.45
CA ASP A 10 -1.55 8.88 -8.61
C ASP A 10 -2.64 9.63 -9.40
N GLU A 11 -2.49 9.73 -10.72
CA GLU A 11 -3.51 10.30 -11.60
C GLU A 11 -4.80 9.45 -11.59
N PRO A 12 -5.96 10.09 -11.78
CA PRO A 12 -7.24 9.41 -11.98
C PRO A 12 -7.16 8.42 -13.15
N ALA A 13 -7.86 7.29 -13.01
CA ALA A 13 -8.00 6.37 -14.13
C ALA A 13 -9.06 6.89 -15.10
N ILE A 14 -8.74 6.93 -16.40
CA ILE A 14 -9.69 7.28 -17.47
C ILE A 14 -10.67 6.11 -17.72
N GLN A 15 -10.19 4.88 -17.56
CA GLN A 15 -11.01 3.67 -17.64
C GLN A 15 -11.51 3.27 -16.26
N ASP A 16 -12.68 2.63 -16.20
CA ASP A 16 -13.25 2.17 -14.93
C ASP A 16 -12.54 0.92 -14.40
N LEU A 17 -11.51 1.14 -13.59
CA LEU A 17 -10.80 0.05 -12.90
C LEU A 17 -11.48 -0.34 -11.58
N LEU A 18 -12.43 0.46 -11.10
CA LEU A 18 -12.96 0.42 -9.73
C LEU A 18 -14.41 -0.03 -9.64
N ALA A 19 -15.05 -0.35 -10.77
CA ALA A 19 -16.47 -0.69 -10.86
C ALA A 19 -17.41 0.46 -10.45
N PHE A 20 -17.02 1.70 -10.77
CA PHE A 20 -17.82 2.89 -10.47
C PHE A 20 -18.68 3.38 -11.63
N ARG A 21 -18.73 2.67 -12.76
CA ARG A 21 -19.63 3.00 -13.88
C ARG A 21 -21.09 3.07 -13.43
N ALA A 22 -21.57 2.11 -12.65
CA ALA A 22 -22.95 2.14 -12.13
C ALA A 22 -23.23 3.40 -11.28
N VAL A 23 -22.23 3.89 -10.53
CA VAL A 23 -22.34 5.15 -9.79
C VAL A 23 -22.39 6.33 -10.75
N ALA A 24 -21.52 6.36 -11.75
CA ALA A 24 -21.48 7.42 -12.75
C ALA A 24 -22.78 7.50 -13.57
N GLU A 25 -23.31 6.36 -14.00
CA GLU A 25 -24.61 6.24 -14.67
C GLU A 25 -25.74 6.76 -13.79
N THR A 26 -25.75 6.43 -12.50
CA THR A 26 -26.77 6.92 -11.54
C THR A 26 -26.71 8.45 -11.38
N VAL A 27 -25.49 9.03 -11.34
CA VAL A 27 -25.32 10.49 -11.33
C VAL A 27 -25.85 11.08 -12.63
N ALA A 28 -25.49 10.50 -13.78
CA ALA A 28 -25.97 10.96 -15.08
C ALA A 28 -27.50 10.87 -15.19
N ASP A 29 -28.13 9.80 -14.70
CA ASP A 29 -29.59 9.67 -14.67
C ASP A 29 -30.24 10.85 -13.91
N ALA A 30 -29.69 11.22 -12.76
CA ALA A 30 -30.18 12.36 -11.98
C ALA A 30 -29.96 13.71 -12.70
N LEU A 31 -28.84 13.87 -13.40
CA LEU A 31 -28.53 15.09 -14.17
C LEU A 31 -29.41 15.24 -15.42
N PHE A 32 -29.88 14.12 -15.99
CA PHE A 32 -30.71 14.12 -17.19
C PHE A 32 -32.22 14.10 -16.91
N ASP A 33 -32.63 14.00 -15.64
CA ASP A 33 -34.04 14.04 -15.22
C ASP A 33 -34.55 15.50 -15.10
N ASP A 34 -35.44 15.90 -16.01
CA ASP A 34 -36.09 17.22 -16.00
C ASP A 34 -36.91 17.50 -14.73
N ALA A 35 -37.36 16.47 -14.01
CA ALA A 35 -38.07 16.64 -12.75
C ALA A 35 -37.15 17.08 -11.61
N LEU A 36 -35.83 16.88 -11.77
CA LEU A 36 -34.83 17.28 -10.79
C LEU A 36 -34.16 18.62 -11.15
N ASP A 37 -34.36 19.16 -12.35
CA ASP A 37 -33.74 20.42 -12.79
C ASP A 37 -34.28 21.65 -12.01
N PRO A 38 -33.42 22.48 -11.38
CA PRO A 38 -31.96 22.33 -11.20
C PRO A 38 -31.58 21.40 -10.03
N VAL A 39 -30.53 20.58 -10.22
CA VAL A 39 -30.09 19.58 -9.22
C VAL A 39 -28.62 19.76 -8.81
N ALA A 40 -28.30 19.52 -7.53
CA ALA A 40 -26.95 19.24 -7.07
C ALA A 40 -26.85 17.85 -6.45
N VAL A 41 -25.98 17.04 -7.03
CA VAL A 41 -25.70 15.67 -6.59
C VAL A 41 -24.36 15.66 -5.85
N GLY A 42 -24.32 15.08 -4.66
CA GLY A 42 -23.10 14.85 -3.89
C GLY A 42 -22.51 13.48 -4.19
N LEU A 43 -21.20 13.41 -4.41
CA LEU A 43 -20.42 12.17 -4.44
C LEU A 43 -19.59 12.10 -3.16
N SER A 44 -20.10 11.37 -2.17
CA SER A 44 -19.49 11.31 -0.83
C SER A 44 -18.57 10.12 -0.67
N GLY A 45 -17.35 10.35 -0.18
CA GLY A 45 -16.43 9.27 0.11
C GLY A 45 -15.16 9.75 0.79
N ALA A 46 -14.57 8.87 1.61
CA ALA A 46 -13.34 9.16 2.33
C ALA A 46 -12.18 9.47 1.37
N TRP A 47 -11.14 10.13 1.89
CA TRP A 47 -9.95 10.43 1.11
C TRP A 47 -9.33 9.18 0.47
N GLY A 48 -9.12 9.24 -0.85
CA GLY A 48 -8.55 8.14 -1.64
C GLY A 48 -9.55 7.07 -2.08
N SER A 49 -10.86 7.26 -1.90
CA SER A 49 -11.92 6.34 -2.35
C SER A 49 -12.10 6.26 -3.86
N GLY A 50 -11.62 7.25 -4.63
CA GLY A 50 -11.76 7.31 -6.09
C GLY A 50 -12.69 8.42 -6.61
N LYS A 51 -13.13 9.36 -5.77
CA LYS A 51 -13.98 10.53 -6.13
C LYS A 51 -13.66 11.18 -7.48
N THR A 52 -12.43 11.64 -7.68
CA THR A 52 -11.99 12.24 -8.95
C THR A 52 -12.10 11.28 -10.13
N SER A 53 -11.80 9.99 -9.96
CA SER A 53 -11.98 9.00 -11.03
C SER A 53 -13.46 8.81 -11.38
N VAL A 54 -14.36 8.85 -10.39
CA VAL A 54 -15.81 8.82 -10.66
C VAL A 54 -16.27 10.08 -11.38
N LEU A 55 -15.74 11.26 -11.04
CA LEU A 55 -16.06 12.49 -11.77
C LEU A 55 -15.66 12.43 -13.25
N GLU A 56 -14.51 11.83 -13.57
CA GLU A 56 -14.10 11.60 -14.97
C GLU A 56 -15.05 10.62 -15.69
N LEU A 57 -15.52 9.57 -15.00
CA LEU A 57 -16.52 8.66 -15.54
C LEU A 57 -17.87 9.36 -15.76
N VAL A 58 -18.31 10.19 -14.80
CA VAL A 58 -19.53 11.00 -14.93
C VAL A 58 -19.42 11.96 -16.11
N LYS A 59 -18.26 12.61 -16.28
CA LYS A 59 -18.00 13.49 -17.42
C LYS A 59 -18.14 12.73 -18.74
N SER A 60 -17.47 11.58 -18.87
CA SER A 60 -17.55 10.74 -20.06
C SER A 60 -18.99 10.33 -20.36
N GLU A 61 -19.74 9.90 -19.34
CA GLU A 61 -21.14 9.49 -19.48
C GLU A 61 -22.04 10.65 -19.94
N ILE A 62 -21.83 11.85 -19.41
CA ILE A 62 -22.56 13.06 -19.85
C ILE A 62 -22.23 13.39 -21.31
N GLU A 63 -20.94 13.37 -21.68
CA GLU A 63 -20.49 13.64 -23.05
C GLU A 63 -21.11 12.64 -24.04
N ASP A 64 -21.10 11.35 -23.71
CA ASP A 64 -21.70 10.29 -24.53
C ASP A 64 -23.21 10.44 -24.69
N ARG A 65 -23.94 10.68 -23.60
CA ARG A 65 -25.40 10.93 -23.65
C ARG A 65 -25.73 12.20 -24.42
N SER A 66 -24.91 13.24 -24.29
CA SER A 66 -25.07 14.51 -24.98
C SER A 66 -24.98 14.38 -26.51
N LEU A 67 -24.36 13.33 -27.06
CA LEU A 67 -24.31 13.08 -28.50
C LEU A 67 -25.68 12.69 -29.09
N THR A 68 -26.56 12.15 -28.25
CA THR A 68 -27.88 11.62 -28.68
C THR A 68 -29.05 12.44 -28.14
N ALA A 69 -28.80 13.38 -27.22
CA ALA A 69 -29.81 14.27 -26.65
C ALA A 69 -30.21 15.39 -27.62
N ASP A 70 -31.39 15.98 -27.38
CA ASP A 70 -31.93 17.11 -28.17
C ASP A 70 -31.14 18.42 -28.04
N GLY A 71 -30.10 18.46 -27.19
CA GLY A 71 -29.22 19.62 -27.00
C GLY A 71 -27.93 19.24 -26.27
N LYS A 72 -26.88 20.02 -26.49
CA LYS A 72 -25.55 19.84 -25.91
C LYS A 72 -25.58 20.07 -24.40
N VAL A 73 -24.90 19.21 -23.64
CA VAL A 73 -24.61 19.47 -22.22
C VAL A 73 -23.22 20.10 -22.09
N LEU A 74 -23.14 21.30 -21.54
CA LEU A 74 -21.86 21.97 -21.26
C LEU A 74 -21.33 21.51 -19.92
N VAL A 75 -20.21 20.79 -19.92
CA VAL A 75 -19.57 20.28 -18.69
C VAL A 75 -18.40 21.18 -18.28
N ILE A 76 -18.40 21.63 -17.02
CA ILE A 76 -17.42 22.57 -16.47
C ILE A 76 -16.73 21.92 -15.25
N PRO A 77 -15.53 21.35 -15.39
CA PRO A 77 -14.77 20.85 -14.25
C PRO A 77 -14.16 22.01 -13.46
N THR A 78 -14.26 21.96 -12.14
CA THR A 78 -13.74 22.97 -11.23
C THR A 78 -13.10 22.38 -9.98
N GLN A 79 -12.05 23.04 -9.49
CA GLN A 79 -11.27 22.61 -8.33
C GLN A 79 -11.06 23.79 -7.36
N PRO A 80 -11.99 24.02 -6.42
CA PRO A 80 -11.96 25.20 -5.55
C PRO A 80 -10.72 25.32 -4.66
N TRP A 81 -10.00 24.21 -4.41
CA TRP A 81 -8.75 24.23 -3.64
C TRP A 81 -7.62 25.00 -4.35
N GLY A 82 -7.69 25.10 -5.69
CA GLY A 82 -6.71 25.79 -6.52
C GLY A 82 -7.02 27.27 -6.75
N TYR A 83 -8.12 27.79 -6.22
CA TYR A 83 -8.51 29.18 -6.40
C TYR A 83 -7.54 30.14 -5.71
N ASP A 84 -7.25 31.28 -6.37
CA ASP A 84 -6.42 32.33 -5.80
C ASP A 84 -7.15 33.03 -4.65
N PRO A 85 -6.60 33.01 -3.42
CA PRO A 85 -7.19 33.70 -2.28
C PRO A 85 -7.39 35.21 -2.48
N ALA A 86 -6.64 35.84 -3.40
CA ALA A 86 -6.78 37.26 -3.70
C ALA A 86 -8.05 37.58 -4.50
N VAL A 87 -8.55 36.63 -5.29
CA VAL A 87 -9.74 36.79 -6.15
C VAL A 87 -11.00 36.52 -5.35
N GLY A 88 -10.99 35.43 -4.58
CA GLY A 88 -12.16 34.96 -3.85
C GLY A 88 -12.81 33.74 -4.52
N PRO A 89 -13.14 32.68 -3.77
CA PRO A 89 -13.72 31.45 -4.31
C PRO A 89 -15.05 31.62 -5.05
N LYS A 90 -15.87 32.57 -4.59
CA LYS A 90 -17.16 32.89 -5.21
C LYS A 90 -16.95 33.52 -6.58
N GLU A 91 -16.07 34.51 -6.67
CA GLU A 91 -15.69 35.18 -7.90
C GLU A 91 -15.01 34.21 -8.88
N SER A 92 -14.14 33.33 -8.40
CA SER A 92 -13.47 32.30 -9.23
C SER A 92 -14.46 31.32 -9.87
N LEU A 93 -15.41 30.77 -9.11
CA LEU A 93 -16.40 29.85 -9.67
C LEU A 93 -17.31 30.55 -10.69
N ILE A 94 -17.76 31.78 -10.39
CA ILE A 94 -18.55 32.58 -11.33
C ILE A 94 -17.76 32.81 -12.62
N ALA A 95 -16.46 33.11 -12.52
CA ALA A 95 -15.61 33.33 -13.67
C ALA A 95 -15.46 32.10 -14.56
N GLU A 96 -15.27 30.92 -13.98
CA GLU A 96 -15.16 29.67 -14.74
C GLU A 96 -16.46 29.36 -15.50
N VAL A 97 -17.62 29.52 -14.85
CA VAL A 97 -18.91 29.31 -15.49
C VAL A 97 -19.13 30.29 -16.64
N LEU A 98 -18.87 31.58 -16.41
CA LEU A 98 -19.02 32.61 -17.45
C LEU A 98 -18.01 32.41 -18.60
N ALA A 99 -16.77 32.02 -18.32
CA ALA A 99 -15.76 31.75 -19.35
C ALA A 99 -16.17 30.57 -20.25
N ALA A 100 -16.70 29.49 -19.66
CA ALA A 100 -17.21 28.36 -20.43
C ALA A 100 -18.41 28.75 -21.31
N LEU A 101 -19.35 29.52 -20.76
CA LEU A 101 -20.50 30.04 -21.52
C LEU A 101 -20.09 30.99 -22.65
N ASN A 102 -19.08 31.83 -22.44
CA ASN A 102 -18.58 32.74 -23.46
C ASN A 102 -18.12 32.00 -24.73
N GLY A 103 -17.54 30.81 -24.58
CA GLY A 103 -17.11 29.95 -25.68
C GLY A 103 -18.25 29.36 -26.51
N GLU A 104 -19.50 29.44 -26.06
CA GLU A 104 -20.67 28.88 -26.73
C GLU A 104 -21.39 29.88 -27.65
N PHE A 105 -21.03 31.17 -27.62
CA PHE A 105 -21.63 32.18 -28.49
C PHE A 105 -20.97 32.18 -29.89
N ASP A 106 -21.80 32.04 -30.93
CA ASP A 106 -21.35 32.22 -32.31
C ASP A 106 -21.13 33.72 -32.60
N THR A 107 -19.88 34.10 -32.82
CA THR A 107 -19.49 35.50 -33.11
C THR A 107 -19.72 35.91 -34.57
N GLU A 108 -20.11 34.99 -35.45
CA GLU A 108 -20.40 35.25 -36.85
C GLU A 108 -21.89 35.57 -37.06
N ASP A 109 -22.77 34.90 -36.33
CA ASP A 109 -24.24 35.02 -36.43
C ASP A 109 -24.84 36.23 -35.67
N PRO A 110 -25.91 36.89 -36.18
CA PRO A 110 -26.57 38.00 -35.48
C PRO A 110 -27.22 37.63 -34.14
N ILE A 111 -27.74 36.41 -33.97
CA ILE A 111 -28.34 35.96 -32.71
C ILE A 111 -27.23 35.78 -31.67
N GLY A 112 -26.15 35.10 -32.05
CA GLY A 112 -24.97 34.93 -31.20
C GLY A 112 -24.35 36.26 -30.75
N LYS A 113 -24.26 37.26 -31.64
CA LYS A 113 -23.82 38.62 -31.28
C LYS A 113 -24.74 39.31 -30.27
N ALA A 114 -26.05 39.15 -30.40
CA ALA A 114 -27.01 39.74 -29.47
C ALA A 114 -26.91 39.09 -28.09
N GLY A 115 -26.81 37.76 -28.05
CA GLY A 115 -26.57 37.00 -26.82
C GLY A 115 -25.25 37.36 -26.16
N LEU A 116 -24.17 37.53 -26.94
CA LEU A 116 -22.88 37.96 -26.42
C LEU A 116 -22.92 39.37 -25.80
N GLU A 117 -23.72 40.30 -26.33
CA GLU A 117 -23.93 41.61 -25.71
C GLU A 117 -24.75 41.53 -24.41
N ALA A 118 -25.73 40.61 -24.33
CA ALA A 118 -26.43 40.32 -23.08
C ALA A 118 -25.48 39.72 -22.03
N PHE A 119 -24.65 38.76 -22.43
CA PHE A 119 -23.58 38.18 -21.62
C PHE A 119 -22.61 39.24 -21.09
N LYS A 120 -22.10 40.13 -21.95
CA LYS A 120 -21.21 41.24 -21.53
C LYS A 120 -21.85 42.14 -20.49
N LYS A 121 -23.16 42.41 -20.57
CA LYS A 121 -23.87 43.20 -19.55
C LYS A 121 -23.91 42.47 -18.21
N LEU A 122 -24.08 41.16 -18.20
CA LEU A 122 -24.04 40.34 -16.99
C LEU A 122 -22.65 40.35 -16.37
N VAL A 123 -21.59 40.13 -17.15
CA VAL A 123 -20.19 40.13 -16.70
C VAL A 123 -19.84 41.45 -16.02
N LYS A 124 -20.31 42.59 -16.56
CA LYS A 124 -20.06 43.92 -15.97
C LYS A 124 -20.67 44.13 -14.58
N LYS A 125 -21.68 43.35 -14.19
CA LYS A 125 -22.29 43.41 -12.85
C LYS A 125 -21.52 42.62 -11.79
N VAL A 126 -20.50 41.86 -12.20
CA VAL A 126 -19.63 41.13 -11.29
C VAL A 126 -18.45 42.05 -10.90
N ASN A 127 -18.13 42.14 -9.62
CA ASN A 127 -17.03 43.00 -9.16
C ASN A 127 -15.67 42.31 -9.37
N TRP A 128 -15.07 42.55 -10.53
CA TRP A 128 -13.77 41.97 -10.92
C TRP A 128 -12.54 42.66 -10.31
N SER A 129 -12.70 43.67 -9.45
CA SER A 129 -11.56 44.43 -8.89
C SER A 129 -10.59 43.57 -8.07
N LYS A 130 -11.05 42.44 -7.52
CA LYS A 130 -10.22 41.40 -6.88
C LYS A 130 -9.52 40.51 -7.90
N ALA A 131 -10.16 40.22 -9.03
CA ALA A 131 -9.68 39.34 -10.09
C ALA A 131 -8.61 39.97 -11.00
N VAL A 132 -8.66 41.29 -11.25
CA VAL A 132 -7.63 42.01 -12.05
C VAL A 132 -6.22 41.92 -11.44
N LYS A 133 -6.09 41.70 -10.12
CA LYS A 133 -4.79 41.48 -9.46
C LYS A 133 -4.10 40.18 -9.90
N MET A 134 -4.85 39.23 -10.44
CA MET A 134 -4.39 37.93 -10.94
C MET A 134 -3.42 38.09 -12.14
N ALA A 135 -3.73 38.98 -13.09
CA ALA A 135 -2.94 39.20 -14.30
C ALA A 135 -1.51 39.72 -14.05
N THR A 136 -1.22 40.25 -12.86
CA THR A 136 0.11 40.77 -12.52
C THR A 136 1.06 39.77 -11.87
N ARG A 137 0.61 38.54 -11.55
CA ARG A 137 1.42 37.57 -10.76
C ARG A 137 1.56 36.15 -11.32
N THR A 138 0.80 35.73 -12.32
CA THR A 138 0.81 34.33 -12.80
C THR A 138 1.82 34.09 -13.93
N ALA A 139 3.06 33.77 -13.56
CA ALA A 139 4.04 33.11 -14.43
C ALA A 139 4.28 31.63 -14.04
N ILE A 140 3.41 31.01 -13.24
CA ILE A 140 3.68 29.68 -12.66
C ILE A 140 2.46 28.75 -12.85
N THR A 141 2.53 27.97 -13.93
CA THR A 141 1.96 26.62 -14.14
C THR A 141 0.56 26.32 -13.58
N MET A 142 -0.50 26.57 -14.36
CA MET A 142 -1.69 25.69 -14.52
C MET A 142 -2.35 26.02 -15.88
N GLN A 143 -2.84 24.99 -16.58
CA GLN A 143 -3.65 25.13 -17.79
C GLN A 143 -5.02 25.71 -17.42
N LEU A 144 -5.13 27.03 -17.33
CA LEU A 144 -6.43 27.69 -17.40
C LEU A 144 -6.82 27.84 -18.89
N PRO A 145 -8.07 27.58 -19.29
CA PRO A 145 -8.57 28.12 -20.56
C PRO A 145 -8.41 29.64 -20.55
N ASN A 146 -8.16 30.27 -21.70
CA ASN A 146 -7.89 31.71 -21.85
C ASN A 146 -8.95 32.57 -21.12
N VAL A 147 -8.70 32.88 -19.85
CA VAL A 147 -9.57 33.75 -19.03
C VAL A 147 -9.42 35.22 -19.46
N ASP A 148 -8.36 35.53 -20.23
CA ASP A 148 -8.04 36.87 -20.75
C ASP A 148 -9.21 37.47 -21.54
N ASP A 149 -9.97 36.67 -22.30
CA ASP A 149 -11.11 37.15 -23.10
C ASP A 149 -12.30 37.62 -22.23
N VAL A 150 -12.46 37.08 -21.02
CA VAL A 150 -13.50 37.51 -20.06
C VAL A 150 -13.05 38.78 -19.33
N PHE A 151 -11.75 38.90 -19.05
CA PHE A 151 -11.17 40.06 -18.38
C PHE A 151 -11.13 41.32 -19.24
N ASP A 152 -10.95 41.18 -20.56
CA ASP A 152 -11.01 42.30 -21.52
C ASP A 152 -12.42 42.92 -21.65
N LEU A 153 -13.45 42.25 -21.14
CA LEU A 153 -14.86 42.69 -21.19
C LEU A 153 -15.30 43.51 -19.95
N VAL A 154 -14.40 43.71 -18.99
CA VAL A 154 -14.67 44.39 -17.71
C VAL A 154 -14.64 45.91 -17.88
N SER A 155 -15.70 46.58 -17.41
CA SER A 155 -15.76 48.05 -17.30
C SER A 155 -15.73 48.50 -15.84
N ASP A 156 -15.13 49.66 -15.56
CA ASP A 156 -14.81 50.25 -14.24
C ASP A 156 -15.98 50.61 -13.30
N ASP A 157 -17.21 50.10 -13.51
CA ASP A 157 -18.38 50.52 -12.73
C ASP A 157 -18.98 49.35 -11.91
N PRO A 158 -18.75 49.29 -10.57
CA PRO A 158 -19.15 48.16 -9.76
C PRO A 158 -20.57 48.34 -9.18
N GLU A 159 -21.53 47.56 -9.65
CA GLU A 159 -22.61 47.09 -8.76
C GLU A 159 -22.08 45.86 -8.01
N SER A 160 -21.93 45.92 -6.69
CA SER A 160 -21.30 44.82 -5.96
C SER A 160 -22.26 43.63 -5.76
N LEU A 161 -21.82 42.44 -6.16
CA LEU A 161 -22.44 41.15 -5.79
C LEU A 161 -22.46 40.91 -4.28
N GLU A 162 -21.76 41.73 -3.48
CA GLU A 162 -21.76 41.65 -2.01
C GLU A 162 -23.09 42.12 -1.38
N THR A 163 -24.03 42.66 -2.17
CA THR A 163 -25.37 43.03 -1.70
C THR A 163 -26.44 42.01 -2.09
N GLU A 164 -27.44 41.78 -1.23
CA GLU A 164 -28.58 40.89 -1.55
C GLU A 164 -29.31 41.30 -2.84
N LYS A 165 -29.41 42.61 -3.11
CA LYS A 165 -30.02 43.13 -4.34
C LYS A 165 -29.20 42.82 -5.58
N GLY A 166 -27.87 42.95 -5.51
CA GLY A 166 -26.96 42.56 -6.59
C GLY A 166 -27.06 41.06 -6.90
N MET A 167 -27.19 40.21 -5.88
CA MET A 167 -27.36 38.77 -6.07
C MET A 167 -28.68 38.39 -6.71
N ALA A 168 -29.79 39.02 -6.28
CA ALA A 168 -31.09 38.79 -6.90
C ALA A 168 -31.13 39.24 -8.37
N ALA A 169 -30.50 40.38 -8.67
CA ALA A 169 -30.38 40.88 -10.03
C ALA A 169 -29.54 39.94 -10.91
N PHE A 170 -28.36 39.51 -10.43
CA PHE A 170 -27.50 38.57 -11.14
C PHE A 170 -28.22 37.25 -11.45
N ARG A 171 -28.93 36.67 -10.47
CA ARG A 171 -29.71 35.43 -10.68
C ARG A 171 -30.70 35.58 -11.83
N LYS A 172 -31.48 36.66 -11.80
CA LYS A 172 -32.49 36.93 -12.80
C LYS A 172 -31.88 37.11 -14.19
N ASP A 173 -30.85 37.92 -14.29
CA ASP A 173 -30.18 38.19 -15.57
C ASP A 173 -29.49 36.94 -16.13
N PHE A 174 -28.94 36.09 -15.24
CA PHE A 174 -28.33 34.81 -15.63
C PHE A 174 -29.39 33.79 -16.12
N GLU A 175 -30.56 33.74 -15.47
CA GLU A 175 -31.69 32.92 -15.95
C GLU A 175 -32.20 33.41 -17.31
N GLU A 176 -32.32 34.73 -17.51
CA GLU A 176 -32.67 35.32 -18.81
C GLU A 176 -31.61 35.00 -19.88
N LEU A 177 -30.32 34.99 -19.51
CA LEU A 177 -29.22 34.64 -20.41
C LEU A 177 -29.28 33.17 -20.84
N LEU A 178 -29.48 32.23 -19.92
CA LEU A 178 -29.59 30.80 -20.25
C LEU A 178 -30.81 30.50 -21.12
N ALA A 179 -31.86 31.31 -21.03
CA ALA A 179 -33.04 31.21 -21.89
C ALA A 179 -32.87 31.92 -23.25
N ASP A 180 -31.75 32.60 -23.50
CA ASP A 180 -31.51 33.36 -24.73
C ASP A 180 -31.44 32.43 -25.96
N PRO A 181 -32.02 32.81 -27.11
CA PRO A 181 -31.90 32.06 -28.36
C PRO A 181 -30.47 31.70 -28.76
N ALA A 182 -29.47 32.49 -28.37
CA ALA A 182 -28.06 32.23 -28.63
C ALA A 182 -27.50 31.00 -27.88
N LEU A 183 -28.16 30.55 -26.81
CA LEU A 183 -27.77 29.39 -26.01
C LEU A 183 -28.77 28.23 -26.12
N GLN A 184 -29.75 28.30 -27.02
CA GLN A 184 -30.77 27.24 -27.19
C GLN A 184 -30.20 25.87 -27.60
N HIS A 185 -28.98 25.82 -28.13
CA HIS A 185 -28.31 24.55 -28.42
C HIS A 185 -27.83 23.84 -27.15
N LEU A 186 -27.77 24.53 -26.01
CA LEU A 186 -27.45 23.96 -24.72
C LEU A 186 -28.72 23.45 -24.03
N SER A 187 -28.73 22.17 -23.68
CA SER A 187 -29.79 21.60 -22.86
C SER A 187 -29.53 21.84 -21.37
N ARG A 188 -28.27 21.70 -20.93
CA ARG A 188 -27.85 21.88 -19.54
C ARG A 188 -26.41 22.36 -19.43
N VAL A 189 -26.10 22.96 -18.29
CA VAL A 189 -24.75 23.31 -17.83
C VAL A 189 -24.48 22.54 -16.55
N VAL A 190 -23.53 21.59 -16.59
CA VAL A 190 -23.16 20.74 -15.46
C VAL A 190 -21.80 21.18 -14.94
N VAL A 191 -21.74 21.57 -13.67
CA VAL A 191 -20.49 21.94 -13.00
C VAL A 191 -20.02 20.79 -12.11
N LEU A 192 -18.84 20.24 -12.42
CA LEU A 192 -18.21 19.15 -11.65
C LEU A 192 -17.23 19.76 -10.65
N VAL A 193 -17.58 19.74 -9.36
CA VAL A 193 -16.79 20.32 -8.27
C VAL A 193 -16.01 19.22 -7.57
N ASP A 194 -14.67 19.27 -7.62
CA ASP A 194 -13.79 18.31 -6.94
C ASP A 194 -12.98 18.96 -5.81
N ASP A 195 -12.51 18.13 -4.87
CA ASP A 195 -11.58 18.50 -3.79
C ASP A 195 -12.05 19.66 -2.88
N LEU A 196 -13.38 19.87 -2.75
CA LEU A 196 -13.95 20.85 -1.83
C LEU A 196 -13.56 20.56 -0.36
N ASP A 197 -13.38 19.29 -0.01
CA ASP A 197 -12.94 18.81 1.30
C ASP A 197 -11.45 19.10 1.62
N ARG A 198 -10.70 19.70 0.68
CA ARG A 198 -9.32 20.17 0.87
C ARG A 198 -9.21 21.69 1.07
N CYS A 199 -10.31 22.41 0.86
CA CYS A 199 -10.36 23.85 0.98
C CYS A 199 -10.31 24.32 2.44
N LEU A 200 -9.88 25.56 2.64
CA LEU A 200 -10.02 26.23 3.94
C LEU A 200 -11.51 26.43 4.28
N PRO A 201 -11.87 26.54 5.58
CA PRO A 201 -13.25 26.78 6.01
C PRO A 201 -13.95 27.93 5.28
N ASP A 202 -13.24 29.04 5.08
CA ASP A 202 -13.76 30.19 4.37
C ASP A 202 -14.13 29.87 2.91
N THR A 203 -13.23 29.15 2.23
CA THR A 203 -13.38 28.74 0.85
C THR A 203 -14.54 27.77 0.66
N VAL A 204 -14.69 26.78 1.54
CA VAL A 204 -15.80 25.81 1.46
C VAL A 204 -17.14 26.53 1.46
N VAL A 205 -17.37 27.43 2.42
CA VAL A 205 -18.65 28.13 2.57
C VAL A 205 -18.90 29.08 1.40
N GLU A 206 -17.90 29.83 0.97
CA GLU A 206 -18.03 30.78 -0.14
C GLU A 206 -18.31 30.08 -1.48
N THR A 207 -17.68 28.93 -1.73
CA THR A 207 -17.99 28.08 -2.89
C THR A 207 -19.41 27.52 -2.82
N LEU A 208 -19.85 27.03 -1.65
CA LEU A 208 -21.23 26.54 -1.47
C LEU A 208 -22.27 27.66 -1.68
N GLU A 209 -21.99 28.88 -1.23
CA GLU A 209 -22.83 30.05 -1.51
C GLU A 209 -22.89 30.38 -3.01
N ALA A 210 -21.76 30.25 -3.72
CA ALA A 210 -21.69 30.45 -5.16
C ALA A 210 -22.48 29.36 -5.92
N ILE A 211 -22.38 28.09 -5.50
CA ILE A 211 -23.19 27.00 -6.06
C ILE A 211 -24.69 27.28 -5.88
N ARG A 212 -25.10 27.71 -4.68
CA ARG A 212 -26.48 28.11 -4.38
C ARG A 212 -26.96 29.32 -5.20
N LEU A 213 -26.04 30.13 -5.75
CA LEU A 213 -26.41 31.21 -6.66
C LEU A 213 -26.93 30.66 -7.99
N PHE A 214 -26.24 29.67 -8.55
CA PHE A 214 -26.55 29.08 -9.85
C PHE A 214 -27.70 28.07 -9.80
N LEU A 215 -27.87 27.35 -8.68
CA LEU A 215 -28.98 26.41 -8.47
C LEU A 215 -30.39 27.03 -8.44
N SER A 216 -30.53 28.34 -8.70
CA SER A 216 -31.84 28.97 -8.94
C SER A 216 -32.21 29.06 -10.41
N ALA A 217 -31.28 28.87 -11.35
CA ALA A 217 -31.52 28.95 -12.78
C ALA A 217 -31.77 27.56 -13.36
N LYS A 218 -32.80 27.44 -14.21
CA LYS A 218 -33.08 26.19 -14.94
C LYS A 218 -31.94 25.83 -15.89
N GLY A 219 -31.74 24.53 -16.10
CA GLY A 219 -30.64 24.00 -16.90
C GLY A 219 -29.29 23.99 -16.17
N MET A 220 -29.20 24.47 -14.92
CA MET A 220 -27.97 24.37 -14.12
C MET A 220 -27.98 23.11 -13.26
N SER A 221 -26.90 22.36 -13.29
CA SER A 221 -26.71 21.21 -12.40
C SER A 221 -25.29 21.15 -11.84
N PHE A 222 -25.13 20.55 -10.67
CA PHE A 222 -23.85 20.42 -9.98
C PHE A 222 -23.60 18.97 -9.57
N VAL A 223 -22.34 18.53 -9.67
CA VAL A 223 -21.86 17.30 -9.04
C VAL A 223 -20.73 17.66 -8.10
N ILE A 224 -20.90 17.45 -6.81
CA ILE A 224 -19.93 17.84 -5.78
C ILE A 224 -19.28 16.59 -5.20
N ALA A 225 -18.04 16.32 -5.56
CA ALA A 225 -17.27 15.22 -4.98
C ALA A 225 -16.46 15.70 -3.79
N ALA A 226 -16.87 15.30 -2.59
CA ALA A 226 -16.23 15.70 -1.34
C ALA A 226 -16.45 14.66 -0.23
N ASP A 227 -15.57 14.64 0.76
CA ASP A 227 -15.86 13.98 2.05
C ASP A 227 -16.86 14.84 2.84
N GLU A 228 -18.10 14.34 2.99
CA GLU A 228 -19.20 15.06 3.64
C GLU A 228 -18.86 15.50 5.07
N ASP A 229 -18.19 14.63 5.84
CA ASP A 229 -17.82 14.93 7.22
C ASP A 229 -16.80 16.07 7.28
N ARG A 230 -15.81 16.09 6.38
CA ARG A 230 -14.82 17.17 6.29
C ARG A 230 -15.43 18.51 5.88
N VAL A 231 -16.36 18.49 4.93
CA VAL A 231 -17.09 19.70 4.52
C VAL A 231 -17.94 20.22 5.67
N ALA A 232 -18.63 19.34 6.40
CA ALA A 232 -19.38 19.72 7.60
C ALA A 232 -18.47 20.33 8.68
N GLU A 233 -17.31 19.74 8.97
CA GLU A 233 -16.32 20.31 9.89
C GLU A 233 -15.87 21.72 9.49
N ALA A 234 -15.62 21.95 8.20
CA ALA A 234 -15.25 23.26 7.66
C ALA A 234 -16.37 24.30 7.86
N ILE A 235 -17.63 23.92 7.61
CA ILE A 235 -18.80 24.77 7.84
C ILE A 235 -18.94 25.10 9.34
N GLN A 236 -18.77 24.11 10.23
CA GLN A 236 -18.82 24.32 11.68
C GLN A 236 -17.76 25.34 12.13
N GLN A 237 -16.54 25.22 11.62
CA GLN A 237 -15.44 26.15 11.93
C GLN A 237 -15.76 27.58 11.49
N LYS A 238 -16.34 27.77 10.30
CA LYS A 238 -16.73 29.10 9.79
C LYS A 238 -17.80 29.76 10.67
N PHE A 239 -18.86 29.03 11.01
CA PHE A 239 -20.01 29.58 11.73
C PHE A 239 -19.90 29.52 13.25
N GLY A 240 -18.87 28.86 13.79
CA GLY A 240 -18.69 28.67 15.23
C GLY A 240 -19.82 27.87 15.88
N THR A 241 -20.47 26.99 15.12
CA THR A 241 -21.56 26.14 15.62
C THR A 241 -20.99 24.98 16.43
N ARG A 242 -21.76 24.50 17.41
CA ARG A 242 -21.41 23.28 18.15
C ARG A 242 -21.78 22.07 17.29
N PRO A 243 -20.99 20.98 17.31
CA PRO A 243 -21.41 19.73 16.71
C PRO A 243 -22.72 19.25 17.36
N GLY A 244 -23.61 18.65 16.57
CA GLY A 244 -24.83 18.04 17.07
C GLY A 244 -24.53 16.97 18.13
N GLY A 245 -25.43 16.80 19.10
CA GLY A 245 -25.38 15.65 20.00
C GLY A 245 -25.58 14.33 19.23
N PRO A 246 -25.35 13.15 19.86
CA PRO A 246 -25.55 11.85 19.22
C PRO A 246 -26.98 11.61 18.69
N GLU A 247 -27.95 12.36 19.23
CA GLU A 247 -29.37 12.26 18.88
C GLU A 247 -29.89 13.49 18.10
N ASP A 248 -29.05 14.52 17.88
CA ASP A 248 -29.42 15.74 17.16
C ASP A 248 -28.81 15.77 15.75
N GLU A 249 -29.54 16.28 14.78
CA GLU A 249 -29.00 16.53 13.44
C GLU A 249 -27.93 17.63 13.48
N ASP A 250 -26.77 17.35 12.88
CA ASP A 250 -25.66 18.29 12.80
C ASP A 250 -26.05 19.52 11.94
N PRO A 251 -26.08 20.75 12.50
CA PRO A 251 -26.46 21.95 11.76
C PRO A 251 -25.62 22.19 10.50
N ALA A 252 -24.35 21.76 10.49
CA ALA A 252 -23.48 21.91 9.33
C ALA A 252 -23.81 20.90 8.22
N LYS A 253 -24.16 19.66 8.58
CA LYS A 253 -24.68 18.68 7.60
C LYS A 253 -26.01 19.15 7.02
N LEU A 254 -26.90 19.69 7.85
CA LEU A 254 -28.15 20.30 7.40
C LEU A 254 -27.92 21.50 6.47
N TYR A 255 -26.90 22.31 6.71
CA TYR A 255 -26.51 23.38 5.79
C TYR A 255 -26.10 22.81 4.44
N LEU A 256 -25.27 21.76 4.43
CA LEU A 256 -24.85 21.09 3.20
C LEU A 256 -26.02 20.46 2.44
N HIS A 257 -26.92 19.75 3.13
CA HIS A 257 -28.10 19.10 2.52
C HIS A 257 -29.13 20.08 1.96
N LYS A 258 -29.09 21.37 2.36
CA LYS A 258 -29.88 22.43 1.70
C LYS A 258 -29.36 22.81 0.32
N ILE A 259 -28.10 22.47 0.02
CA ILE A 259 -27.43 22.79 -1.23
C ILE A 259 -27.32 21.51 -2.07
N VAL A 260 -26.92 20.40 -1.45
CA VAL A 260 -26.82 19.07 -2.06
C VAL A 260 -28.12 18.31 -1.80
N GLN A 261 -28.96 18.18 -2.83
CA GLN A 261 -30.29 17.57 -2.69
C GLN A 261 -30.22 16.04 -2.57
N THR A 262 -29.19 15.40 -3.12
CA THR A 262 -29.02 13.93 -3.04
C THR A 262 -27.54 13.60 -3.00
N THR A 263 -27.15 12.71 -2.06
CA THR A 263 -25.78 12.25 -1.92
C THR A 263 -25.68 10.76 -2.25
N ILE A 264 -24.80 10.42 -3.19
CA ILE A 264 -24.47 9.05 -3.56
C ILE A 264 -23.15 8.69 -2.85
N PRO A 265 -23.14 7.70 -1.94
CA PRO A 265 -21.93 7.26 -1.28
C PRO A 265 -21.07 6.40 -2.22
N LEU A 266 -19.78 6.66 -2.28
CA LEU A 266 -18.83 5.80 -2.96
C LEU A 266 -18.50 4.58 -2.10
N PRO A 267 -18.81 3.36 -2.55
CA PRO A 267 -18.52 2.17 -1.78
C PRO A 267 -17.01 1.91 -1.74
N ALA A 268 -16.55 1.32 -0.63
CA ALA A 268 -15.23 0.71 -0.60
C ALA A 268 -15.19 -0.49 -1.57
N LEU A 269 -14.02 -0.75 -2.17
CA LEU A 269 -13.86 -1.91 -3.05
C LEU A 269 -14.19 -3.19 -2.29
N SER A 270 -14.92 -4.10 -2.93
CA SER A 270 -15.13 -5.45 -2.40
C SER A 270 -13.81 -6.24 -2.41
N ARG A 271 -13.81 -7.46 -1.84
CA ARG A 271 -12.64 -8.34 -1.91
C ARG A 271 -12.29 -8.68 -3.37
N PHE A 272 -13.31 -8.98 -4.19
CA PHE A 272 -13.13 -9.25 -5.61
C PHE A 272 -12.59 -8.01 -6.33
N ASP A 273 -13.18 -6.83 -6.10
CA ASP A 273 -12.73 -5.60 -6.77
C ASP A 273 -11.32 -5.20 -6.37
N THR A 274 -10.93 -5.48 -5.13
CA THR A 274 -9.54 -5.29 -4.68
C THR A 274 -8.59 -6.18 -5.47
N GLU A 275 -8.95 -7.44 -5.70
CA GLU A 275 -8.15 -8.39 -6.47
C GLU A 275 -8.07 -8.01 -7.95
N ALA A 276 -9.21 -7.71 -8.57
CA ALA A 276 -9.30 -7.26 -9.95
C ALA A 276 -8.50 -5.97 -10.17
N TYR A 277 -8.61 -5.02 -9.23
CA TYR A 277 -7.86 -3.77 -9.28
C TYR A 277 -6.35 -4.00 -9.17
N LEU A 278 -5.90 -4.87 -8.26
CA LEU A 278 -4.49 -5.25 -8.15
C LEU A 278 -3.98 -5.88 -9.44
N PHE A 279 -4.73 -6.83 -10.00
CA PHE A 279 -4.38 -7.50 -11.24
C PHE A 279 -4.25 -6.50 -12.40
N LEU A 280 -5.23 -5.62 -12.59
CA LEU A 280 -5.22 -4.59 -13.63
C LEU A 280 -4.05 -3.60 -13.46
N LEU A 281 -3.74 -3.19 -12.22
CA LEU A 281 -2.59 -2.32 -11.94
C LEU A 281 -1.26 -2.99 -12.29
N LEU A 282 -1.10 -4.28 -11.95
CA LEU A 282 0.10 -5.05 -12.27
C LEU A 282 0.25 -5.23 -13.78
N ALA A 283 -0.82 -5.67 -14.45
CA ALA A 283 -0.88 -5.86 -15.91
C ALA A 283 -0.54 -4.57 -16.67
N LYS A 284 -1.06 -3.42 -16.22
CA LYS A 284 -0.73 -2.12 -16.83
C LYS A 284 0.72 -1.72 -16.63
N SER A 285 1.31 -2.10 -15.50
CA SER A 285 2.64 -1.65 -15.10
C SER A 285 3.78 -2.35 -15.84
N ASP A 286 3.55 -3.59 -16.28
CA ASP A 286 4.55 -4.38 -17.01
C ASP A 286 4.80 -3.84 -18.43
N GLY A 287 3.84 -3.11 -19.00
CA GLY A 287 4.01 -2.41 -20.28
C GLY A 287 4.16 -3.34 -21.49
N GLU A 288 3.96 -4.64 -21.30
CA GLU A 288 3.99 -5.67 -22.35
C GLU A 288 2.64 -5.83 -23.07
N ILE A 289 1.57 -5.24 -22.51
CA ILE A 289 0.20 -5.31 -23.01
C ILE A 289 -0.12 -4.02 -23.77
N ASP A 290 -0.64 -4.15 -24.99
CA ASP A 290 -1.12 -2.99 -25.74
C ASP A 290 -2.46 -2.45 -25.19
N GLY A 291 -2.83 -1.23 -25.61
CA GLY A 291 -4.02 -0.56 -25.08
C GLY A 291 -5.32 -1.32 -25.33
N ALA A 292 -5.47 -1.94 -26.51
CA ALA A 292 -6.67 -2.67 -26.89
C ALA A 292 -6.84 -3.96 -26.06
N THR A 293 -5.77 -4.73 -25.89
CA THR A 293 -5.78 -5.94 -25.05
C THR A 293 -6.05 -5.58 -23.59
N TYR A 294 -5.50 -4.46 -23.11
CA TYR A 294 -5.77 -3.98 -21.76
C TYR A 294 -7.24 -3.57 -21.57
N GLU A 295 -7.85 -2.92 -22.56
CA GLU A 295 -9.28 -2.57 -22.56
C GLU A 295 -10.18 -3.81 -22.55
N GLU A 296 -9.86 -4.83 -23.34
CA GLU A 296 -10.56 -6.12 -23.29
C GLU A 296 -10.45 -6.79 -21.92
N LEU A 297 -9.30 -6.67 -21.26
CA LEU A 297 -9.08 -7.20 -19.91
C LEU A 297 -9.93 -6.47 -18.87
N VAL A 298 -10.02 -5.14 -18.96
CA VAL A 298 -10.91 -4.34 -18.09
C VAL A 298 -12.36 -4.75 -18.30
N ALA A 299 -12.81 -4.88 -19.55
CA ALA A 299 -14.18 -5.30 -19.88
C ALA A 299 -14.50 -6.71 -19.34
N LYS A 300 -13.58 -7.67 -19.46
CA LYS A 300 -13.77 -9.01 -18.87
C LYS A 300 -13.88 -8.97 -17.35
N CYS A 301 -13.09 -8.12 -16.68
CA CYS A 301 -13.24 -7.91 -15.24
C CYS A 301 -14.61 -7.33 -14.90
N ASP A 302 -15.14 -6.41 -15.71
CA ASP A 302 -16.50 -5.87 -15.55
C ASP A 302 -17.58 -6.94 -15.69
N ASP A 303 -17.50 -7.77 -16.73
CA ASP A 303 -18.44 -8.89 -16.94
C ASP A 303 -18.43 -9.84 -15.73
N LEU A 304 -17.25 -10.21 -15.24
CA LEU A 304 -17.11 -11.07 -14.05
C LEU A 304 -17.69 -10.45 -12.78
N ARG A 305 -17.65 -9.12 -12.62
CA ARG A 305 -18.29 -8.43 -11.48
C ARG A 305 -19.79 -8.58 -11.53
N ILE A 306 -20.38 -8.38 -12.71
CA ILE A 306 -21.83 -8.44 -12.92
C ILE A 306 -22.33 -9.87 -12.71
N ASP A 307 -21.61 -10.86 -13.24
CA ASP A 307 -21.99 -12.27 -13.16
C ASP A 307 -21.67 -12.93 -11.81
N GLY A 308 -20.90 -12.24 -10.94
CA GLY A 308 -20.43 -12.79 -9.66
C GLY A 308 -19.38 -13.91 -9.83
N GLY A 309 -18.56 -13.81 -10.87
CA GLY A 309 -17.51 -14.77 -11.22
C GLY A 309 -16.22 -14.63 -10.39
N SER A 310 -15.22 -15.43 -10.78
CA SER A 310 -13.84 -15.36 -10.25
C SER A 310 -12.88 -14.91 -11.35
N LEU A 311 -11.76 -14.26 -10.98
CA LEU A 311 -10.69 -13.94 -11.93
C LEU A 311 -10.05 -15.18 -12.56
N ASP A 312 -10.26 -16.38 -11.98
CA ASP A 312 -9.89 -17.65 -12.62
C ASP A 312 -10.62 -17.88 -13.96
N GLY A 313 -11.70 -17.14 -14.23
CA GLY A 313 -12.40 -17.13 -15.52
C GLY A 313 -11.65 -16.39 -16.63
N ILE A 314 -10.57 -15.67 -16.30
CA ILE A 314 -9.74 -14.97 -17.30
C ILE A 314 -8.75 -15.98 -17.91
N GLU A 315 -8.94 -16.31 -19.18
CA GLU A 315 -8.00 -17.14 -19.93
C GLU A 315 -6.65 -16.43 -20.09
N VAL A 316 -5.62 -16.96 -19.44
CA VAL A 316 -4.23 -16.49 -19.53
C VAL A 316 -3.31 -17.62 -19.99
N GLN A 317 -2.22 -17.29 -20.69
CA GLN A 317 -1.21 -18.27 -21.06
C GLN A 317 -0.50 -18.80 -19.80
N GLU A 318 -0.47 -20.13 -19.63
CA GLU A 318 0.27 -20.76 -18.53
C GLU A 318 1.75 -20.34 -18.54
N GLY A 319 2.24 -19.87 -17.40
CA GLY A 319 3.61 -19.37 -17.24
C GLY A 319 3.89 -18.00 -17.88
N GLY A 320 2.88 -17.29 -18.38
CA GLY A 320 3.00 -15.91 -18.87
C GLY A 320 2.92 -14.86 -17.76
N ALA A 321 3.33 -13.62 -18.07
CA ALA A 321 3.33 -12.50 -17.12
C ALA A 321 1.94 -12.23 -16.50
N LEU A 322 0.88 -12.31 -17.30
CA LEU A 322 -0.50 -12.17 -16.82
C LEU A 322 -0.90 -13.23 -15.78
N ALA A 323 -0.46 -14.48 -15.95
CA ALA A 323 -0.70 -15.53 -14.97
C ALA A 323 0.05 -15.26 -13.66
N GLU A 324 1.29 -14.77 -13.73
CA GLU A 324 2.04 -14.33 -12.55
C GLU A 324 1.37 -13.16 -11.83
N HIS A 325 0.77 -12.22 -12.57
CA HIS A 325 0.00 -11.12 -11.99
C HIS A 325 -1.26 -11.57 -11.29
N LEU A 326 -2.02 -12.53 -11.85
CA LEU A 326 -3.19 -13.12 -11.18
C LEU A 326 -2.78 -13.78 -9.86
N ILE A 327 -1.73 -14.61 -9.88
CA ILE A 327 -1.20 -15.25 -8.67
C ILE A 327 -0.77 -14.20 -7.64
N THR A 328 -0.09 -13.15 -8.09
CA THR A 328 0.36 -12.05 -7.22
C THR A 328 -0.83 -11.31 -6.62
N ALA A 329 -1.83 -10.93 -7.43
CA ALA A 329 -3.04 -10.26 -6.96
C ALA A 329 -3.82 -11.11 -5.95
N ALA A 330 -4.02 -12.40 -6.23
CA ALA A 330 -4.68 -13.33 -5.32
C ALA A 330 -3.95 -13.46 -3.97
N ARG A 331 -2.60 -13.51 -3.98
CA ARG A 331 -1.78 -13.58 -2.75
C ARG A 331 -1.77 -12.29 -1.95
N LEU A 332 -1.77 -11.13 -2.63
CA LEU A 332 -1.78 -9.83 -1.97
C LEU A 332 -3.17 -9.45 -1.44
N THR A 333 -4.25 -9.89 -2.08
CA THR A 333 -5.62 -9.46 -1.74
C THR A 333 -6.01 -9.67 -0.28
N PRO A 334 -5.83 -10.84 0.35
CA PRO A 334 -6.18 -11.03 1.77
C PRO A 334 -5.49 -10.02 2.68
N ILE A 335 -4.23 -9.72 2.39
CA ILE A 335 -3.39 -8.81 3.16
C ILE A 335 -3.87 -7.37 3.00
N LEU A 336 -4.12 -6.94 1.76
CA LEU A 336 -4.45 -5.55 1.44
C LEU A 336 -5.91 -5.21 1.74
N TYR A 337 -6.82 -6.13 1.49
CA TYR A 337 -8.25 -5.93 1.73
C TYR A 337 -8.55 -5.73 3.22
N GLU A 338 -8.04 -6.60 4.09
CA GLU A 338 -8.24 -6.49 5.54
C GLU A 338 -7.67 -5.19 6.11
N LYS A 339 -6.51 -4.75 5.59
CA LYS A 339 -5.75 -3.64 6.17
C LYS A 339 -6.08 -2.27 5.59
N PHE A 340 -6.45 -2.21 4.31
CA PHE A 340 -6.77 -0.96 3.63
C PHE A 340 -8.26 -0.74 3.41
N HIS A 341 -9.11 -1.71 3.81
CA HIS A 341 -10.56 -1.62 3.75
C HIS A 341 -11.05 -1.19 2.36
N GLY A 342 -10.45 -1.77 1.31
CA GLY A 342 -10.83 -1.48 -0.08
C GLY A 342 -10.55 -0.06 -0.56
N ASN A 343 -9.61 0.69 0.03
CA ASN A 343 -9.26 2.05 -0.43
C ASN A 343 -8.26 2.01 -1.62
N PRO A 344 -8.65 2.46 -2.83
CA PRO A 344 -7.81 2.36 -4.03
C PRO A 344 -6.46 3.09 -3.92
N ARG A 345 -6.44 4.31 -3.36
CA ARG A 345 -5.19 5.08 -3.24
C ARG A 345 -4.19 4.43 -2.28
N ARG A 346 -4.67 3.85 -1.18
CA ARG A 346 -3.82 3.08 -0.25
C ARG A 346 -3.21 1.86 -0.94
N ILE A 347 -3.98 1.16 -1.77
CA ILE A 347 -3.50 0.03 -2.58
C ILE A 347 -2.39 0.47 -3.54
N LYS A 348 -2.62 1.52 -4.36
CA LYS A 348 -1.60 2.08 -5.26
C LYS A 348 -0.32 2.48 -4.52
N ARG A 349 -0.46 3.21 -3.40
CA ARG A 349 0.70 3.62 -2.57
C ARG A 349 1.46 2.44 -1.99
N PHE A 350 0.76 1.38 -1.59
CA PHE A 350 1.39 0.16 -1.13
C PHE A 350 2.19 -0.52 -2.24
N LEU A 351 1.64 -0.66 -3.44
CA LEU A 351 2.36 -1.22 -4.59
C LEU A 351 3.60 -0.39 -4.96
N ASN A 352 3.52 0.94 -4.86
CA ASN A 352 4.68 1.81 -5.06
C ASN A 352 5.77 1.56 -3.99
N ASP A 353 5.40 1.51 -2.70
CA ASP A 353 6.36 1.21 -1.62
C ASP A 353 6.97 -0.20 -1.79
N LEU A 354 6.16 -1.18 -2.21
CA LEU A 354 6.59 -2.54 -2.55
C LEU A 354 7.65 -2.54 -3.66
N ASN A 355 7.39 -1.83 -4.76
CA ASN A 355 8.33 -1.73 -5.88
C ASN A 355 9.60 -0.96 -5.51
N VAL A 356 9.50 0.10 -4.70
CA VAL A 356 10.68 0.79 -4.13
C VAL A 356 11.53 -0.17 -3.32
N ARG A 357 10.92 -0.97 -2.43
CA ARG A 357 11.62 -1.94 -1.59
C ARG A 357 12.28 -3.05 -2.40
N ARG A 358 11.60 -3.60 -3.40
CA ARG A 358 12.18 -4.62 -4.30
C ARG A 358 13.34 -4.04 -5.11
N ALA A 359 13.20 -2.82 -5.62
CA ALA A 359 14.25 -2.13 -6.36
C ALA A 359 15.50 -1.86 -5.52
N ILE A 360 15.34 -1.47 -4.25
CA ILE A 360 16.48 -1.24 -3.35
C ILE A 360 17.11 -2.56 -2.92
N SER A 361 16.31 -3.58 -2.62
CA SER A 361 16.78 -4.93 -2.28
C SER A 361 17.65 -5.51 -3.40
N SER A 362 17.15 -5.47 -4.64
CA SER A 362 17.86 -5.94 -5.82
C SER A 362 19.20 -5.22 -6.01
N ARG A 363 19.25 -3.89 -5.83
CA ARG A 363 20.50 -3.10 -5.90
C ARG A 363 21.46 -3.38 -4.75
N ARG A 364 21.00 -3.92 -3.62
CA ARG A 364 21.82 -4.37 -2.49
C ARG A 364 22.27 -5.82 -2.61
N GLY A 365 21.92 -6.51 -3.69
CA GLY A 365 22.40 -7.86 -3.99
C GLY A 365 21.54 -8.99 -3.40
N PHE A 366 20.31 -8.72 -3.00
CA PHE A 366 19.35 -9.76 -2.59
C PHE A 366 17.98 -9.54 -3.24
N THR A 367 17.33 -10.63 -3.61
CA THR A 367 16.04 -10.61 -4.31
C THR A 367 15.01 -11.36 -3.50
N LEU A 368 13.84 -10.74 -3.32
CA LEU A 368 12.67 -11.33 -2.66
C LEU A 368 11.48 -11.26 -3.61
N LYS A 369 10.57 -12.23 -3.47
CA LYS A 369 9.30 -12.25 -4.19
C LYS A 369 8.38 -11.13 -3.70
N ALA A 370 7.43 -10.72 -4.54
CA ALA A 370 6.56 -9.58 -4.23
C ALA A 370 5.68 -9.84 -2.99
N ASP A 371 5.17 -11.05 -2.85
CA ASP A 371 4.36 -11.52 -1.72
C ASP A 371 5.18 -11.62 -0.41
N GLU A 372 6.43 -12.07 -0.47
CA GLU A 372 7.37 -12.05 0.67
C GLU A 372 7.60 -10.62 1.18
N VAL A 373 7.92 -9.70 0.28
CA VAL A 373 8.14 -8.29 0.64
C VAL A 373 6.85 -7.66 1.16
N ALA A 374 5.71 -7.94 0.55
CA ALA A 374 4.42 -7.42 1.01
C ALA A 374 4.05 -7.93 2.41
N LYS A 375 4.24 -9.23 2.69
CA LYS A 375 4.04 -9.82 4.03
C LYS A 375 4.93 -9.14 5.07
N LEU A 376 6.19 -8.85 4.73
CA LEU A 376 7.11 -8.11 5.59
C LEU A 376 6.74 -6.63 5.76
N MET A 377 6.23 -5.97 4.72
CA MET A 377 5.75 -4.58 4.81
C MET A 377 4.56 -4.44 5.74
N VAL A 378 3.68 -5.44 5.79
CA VAL A 378 2.54 -5.46 6.72
C VAL A 378 3.02 -5.57 8.15
N LEU A 379 4.01 -6.43 8.41
CA LEU A 379 4.66 -6.50 9.70
C LEU A 379 5.22 -5.12 10.09
N GLU A 380 6.02 -4.51 9.21
CA GLU A 380 6.68 -3.22 9.47
C GLU A 380 5.70 -2.05 9.69
N ARG A 381 4.68 -1.93 8.84
CA ARG A 381 3.85 -0.71 8.78
C ARG A 381 2.62 -0.76 9.67
N ILE A 382 2.17 -1.96 10.03
CA ILE A 382 0.89 -2.17 10.72
C ILE A 382 1.11 -2.81 12.08
N LEU A 383 2.02 -3.78 12.18
CA LEU A 383 2.31 -4.51 13.39
C LEU A 383 3.65 -4.05 13.99
N THR A 384 3.77 -2.75 14.29
CA THR A 384 5.05 -2.13 14.68
C THR A 384 5.72 -2.81 15.87
N ASP A 385 4.95 -3.20 16.89
CA ASP A 385 5.48 -3.85 18.09
C ASP A 385 5.97 -5.28 17.78
N ASP A 386 5.23 -6.00 16.94
CA ASP A 386 5.63 -7.33 16.46
C ASP A 386 6.84 -7.23 15.51
N PHE A 387 6.95 -6.14 14.73
CA PHE A 387 8.12 -5.86 13.90
C PHE A 387 9.38 -5.63 14.76
N HIS A 388 9.29 -4.84 15.83
CA HIS A 388 10.37 -4.70 16.80
C HIS A 388 10.76 -6.06 17.40
N THR A 389 9.78 -6.89 17.74
CA THR A 389 10.03 -8.26 18.24
C THR A 389 10.81 -9.10 17.22
N VAL A 390 10.46 -9.04 15.94
CA VAL A 390 11.20 -9.75 14.87
C VAL A 390 12.61 -9.17 14.66
N LEU A 391 12.78 -7.85 14.80
CA LEU A 391 14.11 -7.23 14.77
C LEU A 391 14.97 -7.63 15.97
N ASP A 392 14.38 -7.82 17.16
CA ASP A 392 15.08 -8.34 18.33
C ASP A 392 15.52 -9.79 18.10
N TRP A 393 14.70 -10.60 17.41
CA TRP A 393 15.11 -11.96 17.00
C TRP A 393 16.28 -11.92 16.02
N LEU A 394 16.28 -10.99 15.06
CA LEU A 394 17.42 -10.79 14.16
C LEU A 394 18.67 -10.36 14.93
N ALA A 395 18.54 -9.37 15.82
CA ALA A 395 19.65 -8.85 16.61
C ALA A 395 20.31 -9.92 17.50
N SER A 396 19.49 -10.78 18.12
CA SER A 396 19.92 -11.86 19.00
C SER A 396 20.32 -13.16 18.28
N ASN A 397 20.33 -13.16 16.94
CA ASN A 397 20.59 -14.33 16.08
C ASN A 397 19.63 -15.50 16.38
N GLN A 398 18.37 -15.18 16.68
CA GLN A 398 17.29 -16.14 16.97
C GLN A 398 16.20 -16.16 15.90
N LEU A 399 16.34 -15.36 14.83
CA LEU A 399 15.32 -15.18 13.80
C LEU A 399 14.82 -16.52 13.24
N ARG A 400 15.74 -17.42 12.87
CA ARG A 400 15.40 -18.74 12.35
C ARG A 400 14.56 -19.56 13.33
N ASP A 401 15.06 -19.75 14.55
CA ASP A 401 14.40 -20.58 15.56
C ASP A 401 13.01 -20.02 15.92
N LYS A 402 12.89 -18.70 16.02
CA LYS A 402 11.65 -18.03 16.39
C LYS A 402 10.63 -18.04 15.27
N LEU A 403 11.04 -17.90 14.01
CA LEU A 403 10.14 -18.04 12.88
C LEU A 403 9.64 -19.48 12.74
N GLU A 404 10.50 -20.48 12.86
CA GLU A 404 10.08 -21.90 12.83
C GLU A 404 9.11 -22.23 13.97
N ALA A 405 9.40 -21.76 15.19
CA ALA A 405 8.51 -21.93 16.33
C ALA A 405 7.16 -21.19 16.15
N LEU A 406 7.18 -20.00 15.55
CA LEU A 406 6.00 -19.22 15.24
C LEU A 406 5.13 -19.91 14.18
N GLU A 407 5.74 -20.40 13.10
CA GLU A 407 5.06 -21.14 12.04
C GLU A 407 4.40 -22.42 12.59
N LEU A 408 5.13 -23.17 13.41
CA LEU A 408 4.58 -24.36 14.07
C LEU A 408 3.44 -24.01 15.04
N ALA A 409 3.52 -22.87 15.72
CA ALA A 409 2.48 -22.38 16.62
C ALA A 409 1.25 -21.80 15.90
N ALA A 410 1.42 -21.30 14.68
CA ALA A 410 0.37 -20.68 13.87
C ALA A 410 -0.37 -21.69 12.99
N ASN A 411 0.37 -22.55 12.29
CA ASN A 411 -0.14 -23.44 11.25
C ASN A 411 -0.23 -24.91 11.71
N GLY A 412 0.53 -25.32 12.74
CA GLY A 412 0.55 -26.68 13.27
C GLY A 412 1.24 -27.67 12.33
N THR A 413 2.45 -28.13 12.69
CA THR A 413 3.39 -28.91 11.84
C THR A 413 3.70 -28.23 10.50
N ALA A 414 4.98 -27.92 10.27
CA ALA A 414 5.44 -27.23 9.07
C ALA A 414 4.99 -27.96 7.79
N PRO A 415 4.47 -27.25 6.76
CA PRO A 415 4.31 -27.86 5.45
C PRO A 415 5.71 -28.19 4.92
N ALA A 416 5.94 -29.47 4.60
CA ALA A 416 7.09 -29.88 3.82
C ALA A 416 6.97 -29.19 2.45
N ASN A 417 8.09 -28.66 1.95
CA ASN A 417 8.19 -28.06 0.62
C ASN A 417 7.36 -28.83 -0.42
N ASP A 418 6.46 -28.12 -1.11
CA ASP A 418 5.70 -28.65 -2.23
C ASP A 418 6.66 -29.08 -3.35
N THR A 419 7.04 -30.36 -3.34
CA THR A 419 7.29 -31.09 -4.59
C THR A 419 6.02 -31.82 -4.93
N GLU A 420 5.37 -31.36 -6.00
CA GLU A 420 4.33 -32.09 -6.70
C GLU A 420 4.76 -33.55 -6.87
N THR A 421 4.01 -34.47 -6.28
CA THR A 421 3.93 -35.82 -6.81
C THR A 421 2.49 -36.28 -6.69
N THR A 422 1.87 -36.31 -7.85
CA THR A 422 0.52 -36.77 -8.14
C THR A 422 0.21 -38.10 -7.46
N ALA A 423 -0.87 -38.09 -6.68
CA ALA A 423 -1.47 -39.29 -6.13
C ALA A 423 -2.10 -40.13 -7.26
N THR A 424 -1.82 -41.43 -7.25
CA THR A 424 -2.69 -42.46 -7.85
C THR A 424 -2.91 -43.54 -6.80
N GLY A 425 -4.18 -43.90 -6.54
CA GLY A 425 -4.50 -45.05 -5.70
C GLY A 425 -5.86 -45.00 -5.00
N GLU A 426 -6.92 -45.15 -5.80
CA GLU A 426 -8.17 -45.89 -5.55
C GLU A 426 -8.88 -45.84 -4.18
N GLU A 427 -10.15 -45.43 -4.25
CA GLU A 427 -11.18 -45.63 -3.23
C GLU A 427 -11.54 -47.12 -3.04
N THR A 428 -11.79 -47.52 -1.79
CA THR A 428 -12.91 -48.42 -1.47
C THR A 428 -13.32 -48.26 0.00
N PRO A 429 -14.63 -48.27 0.35
CA PRO A 429 -15.10 -47.96 1.69
C PRO A 429 -15.39 -49.22 2.52
N ALA A 430 -15.06 -49.21 3.82
CA ALA A 430 -15.60 -50.20 4.76
C ALA A 430 -15.79 -49.64 6.18
N LYS A 431 -16.98 -49.93 6.71
CA LYS A 431 -17.54 -49.57 8.02
C LYS A 431 -16.80 -50.21 9.22
N GLY A 432 -16.72 -49.46 10.31
CA GLY A 432 -17.24 -49.90 11.61
C GLY A 432 -16.27 -50.17 12.77
N ARG A 433 -16.65 -49.61 13.93
CA ARG A 433 -16.47 -50.04 15.34
C ARG A 433 -15.27 -49.52 16.17
N ARG A 434 -15.70 -48.78 17.21
CA ARG A 434 -15.43 -48.88 18.66
C ARG A 434 -14.00 -48.69 19.19
N ALA A 435 -13.93 -47.67 20.05
CA ALA A 435 -13.10 -47.47 21.23
C ALA A 435 -12.34 -48.69 21.77
N SER A 436 -11.03 -48.49 22.00
CA SER A 436 -10.31 -49.07 23.13
C SER A 436 -9.19 -48.15 23.60
N THR A 437 -9.30 -47.72 24.85
CA THR A 437 -8.26 -47.21 25.72
C THR A 437 -7.04 -48.14 25.79
N THR A 438 -5.84 -47.62 25.53
CA THR A 438 -4.60 -48.22 26.07
C THR A 438 -3.51 -47.16 26.29
N LYS A 439 -3.24 -46.95 27.58
CA LYS A 439 -1.96 -46.70 28.27
C LYS A 439 -0.80 -46.04 27.50
N SER A 440 -0.52 -44.81 27.94
CA SER A 440 0.77 -44.28 28.37
C SER A 440 2.02 -45.09 27.99
N ASP A 441 2.77 -44.57 27.02
CA ASP A 441 4.22 -44.71 26.99
C ASP A 441 4.86 -43.32 26.95
N GLU A 442 5.76 -43.16 27.90
CA GLU A 442 6.49 -41.97 28.31
C GLU A 442 7.49 -41.59 27.21
N LYS A 443 7.18 -40.56 26.41
CA LYS A 443 8.16 -39.83 25.62
C LYS A 443 8.28 -38.42 26.16
N THR A 444 9.47 -38.19 26.71
CA THR A 444 10.01 -36.95 27.24
C THR A 444 9.63 -35.74 26.39
N PRO A 445 8.95 -34.72 26.94
CA PRO A 445 8.72 -33.49 26.22
C PRO A 445 10.02 -32.66 26.26
N VAL A 446 10.62 -32.42 25.09
CA VAL A 446 11.56 -31.31 24.92
C VAL A 446 10.72 -30.04 24.94
N THR A 447 10.48 -29.50 26.13
CA THR A 447 9.82 -28.20 26.31
C THR A 447 10.82 -27.19 26.83
N SER A 448 11.28 -26.32 25.94
CA SER A 448 11.40 -24.89 26.27
C SER A 448 10.30 -24.16 25.49
N ARG A 449 9.04 -24.29 25.95
CA ARG A 449 7.90 -23.53 25.42
C ARG A 449 7.58 -22.40 26.38
N ASP A 450 8.35 -21.32 26.27
CA ASP A 450 8.06 -20.02 26.88
C ASP A 450 7.96 -18.92 25.81
N ASP A 451 7.58 -19.30 24.58
CA ASP A 451 7.29 -18.34 23.52
C ASP A 451 5.78 -18.15 23.39
N THR A 452 5.22 -17.35 24.30
CA THR A 452 3.87 -16.81 24.10
C THR A 452 3.92 -15.75 23.00
N PHE A 453 3.85 -16.17 21.74
CA PHE A 453 3.65 -15.27 20.61
C PHE A 453 2.31 -14.55 20.72
N SER A 454 2.27 -13.25 20.39
CA SER A 454 1.05 -12.45 20.33
C SER A 454 0.05 -13.06 19.33
N ASP A 455 -1.25 -12.86 19.57
CA ASP A 455 -2.29 -13.31 18.65
C ASP A 455 -2.17 -12.65 17.27
N THR A 456 -1.68 -11.41 17.22
CA THR A 456 -1.42 -10.65 16.00
C THR A 456 -0.30 -11.28 15.18
N LEU A 457 0.84 -11.61 15.81
CA LEU A 457 1.96 -12.25 15.15
C LEU A 457 1.63 -13.67 14.67
N ARG A 458 0.81 -14.41 15.42
CA ARG A 458 0.28 -15.72 14.99
C ARG A 458 -0.62 -15.59 13.77
N ARG A 459 -1.51 -14.59 13.72
CA ARG A 459 -2.35 -14.34 12.52
C ARG A 459 -1.51 -13.92 11.33
N TRP A 460 -0.49 -13.10 11.53
CA TRP A 460 0.45 -12.70 10.48
C TRP A 460 1.21 -13.90 9.90
N ALA A 461 1.67 -14.83 10.75
CA ALA A 461 2.36 -16.04 10.29
C ALA A 461 1.49 -16.94 9.40
N LYS A 462 0.16 -16.97 9.63
CA LYS A 462 -0.80 -17.70 8.77
C LYS A 462 -0.95 -17.13 7.36
N LEU A 463 -0.55 -15.87 7.13
CA LEU A 463 -0.60 -15.28 5.79
C LEU A 463 0.47 -15.93 4.91
N PRO A 464 0.15 -16.37 3.68
CA PRO A 464 1.18 -16.83 2.76
C PRO A 464 2.10 -15.67 2.31
N PRO A 465 3.35 -15.95 1.87
CA PRO A 465 4.06 -17.22 1.90
C PRO A 465 4.76 -17.48 3.24
N THR A 466 5.21 -18.71 3.46
CA THR A 466 6.18 -19.02 4.53
C THR A 466 7.51 -18.31 4.24
N LEU A 467 8.14 -17.72 5.25
CA LEU A 467 9.35 -16.92 5.07
C LEU A 467 10.59 -17.71 5.47
N ASP A 468 11.60 -17.74 4.60
CA ASP A 468 12.93 -18.24 4.96
C ASP A 468 13.74 -17.15 5.67
N ALA A 469 14.19 -17.44 6.90
CA ALA A 469 14.96 -16.52 7.73
C ALA A 469 16.25 -16.03 7.03
N THR A 470 16.91 -16.90 6.27
CA THR A 470 18.14 -16.53 5.56
C THR A 470 17.85 -15.56 4.41
N ALA A 471 16.80 -15.82 3.62
CA ALA A 471 16.37 -14.94 2.54
C ALA A 471 15.95 -13.54 3.02
N ILE A 472 15.20 -13.44 4.13
CA ILE A 472 14.61 -12.17 4.56
C ILE A 472 15.54 -11.30 5.42
N SER A 473 16.65 -11.84 5.94
CA SER A 473 17.53 -11.10 6.86
C SER A 473 18.05 -9.79 6.26
N GLY A 474 18.46 -9.80 4.99
CA GLY A 474 18.92 -8.60 4.28
C GLY A 474 17.84 -7.52 4.17
N TYR A 475 16.59 -7.95 3.99
CA TYR A 475 15.44 -7.05 3.97
C TYR A 475 15.15 -6.47 5.36
N LEU A 476 15.21 -7.27 6.42
CA LEU A 476 14.95 -6.77 7.78
C LEU A 476 15.95 -5.68 8.19
N TYR A 477 17.23 -5.81 7.83
CA TYR A 477 18.20 -4.73 8.01
C TYR A 477 17.87 -3.49 7.17
N LEU A 478 17.38 -3.68 5.93
CA LEU A 478 16.91 -2.57 5.10
C LEU A 478 15.71 -1.86 5.73
N ALA A 479 14.71 -2.61 6.18
CA ALA A 479 13.50 -2.13 6.84
C ALA A 479 13.84 -1.37 8.14
N ALA A 480 14.69 -1.94 8.99
CA ALA A 480 15.18 -1.28 10.20
C ALA A 480 15.88 0.05 9.87
N SER A 481 16.69 0.09 8.82
CA SER A 481 17.35 1.32 8.35
C SER A 481 16.35 2.39 7.90
N PHE A 482 15.25 2.02 7.23
CA PHE A 482 14.17 2.95 6.86
C PHE A 482 13.44 3.49 8.09
N ALA A 483 13.23 2.63 9.08
CA ALA A 483 12.58 2.97 10.35
C ALA A 483 13.52 3.69 11.34
N LYS A 484 14.82 3.86 11.00
CA LYS A 484 15.86 4.40 11.89
C LYS A 484 16.01 3.61 13.19
N ILE A 485 15.86 2.29 13.11
CA ILE A 485 16.01 1.36 14.24
C ILE A 485 17.40 0.72 14.16
N GLU A 486 18.13 0.75 15.28
CA GLU A 486 19.40 0.05 15.41
C GLU A 486 19.15 -1.43 15.75
N VAL A 487 19.67 -2.35 14.92
CA VAL A 487 19.56 -3.80 15.14
C VAL A 487 20.75 -4.25 15.99
N ILE A 488 20.57 -4.19 17.32
CA ILE A 488 21.62 -4.47 18.31
C ILE A 488 21.09 -5.46 19.35
N ASP A 489 21.89 -6.50 19.68
CA ASP A 489 21.57 -7.47 20.73
C ASP A 489 21.62 -6.80 22.12
N THR A 490 20.50 -6.29 22.60
CA THR A 490 20.38 -5.68 23.94
C THR A 490 20.44 -6.74 25.06
N GLY A 491 20.21 -8.02 24.75
CA GLY A 491 20.32 -9.13 25.67
C GLY A 491 21.77 -9.51 26.00
N LEU A 492 22.73 -9.07 25.18
CA LEU A 492 24.15 -9.27 25.40
C LEU A 492 24.82 -7.95 25.87
N PRO A 493 25.46 -7.92 27.07
CA PRO A 493 26.19 -6.75 27.54
C PRO A 493 27.19 -6.23 26.50
N GLU A 494 27.36 -4.91 26.42
CA GLU A 494 28.23 -4.25 25.43
C GLU A 494 29.62 -4.87 25.35
N ARG A 495 30.25 -5.14 26.52
CA ARG A 495 31.54 -5.83 26.59
C ARG A 495 31.58 -7.18 25.86
N LEU A 496 30.49 -7.95 25.93
CA LEU A 496 30.40 -9.27 25.32
C LEU A 496 30.08 -9.16 23.83
N ARG A 497 29.35 -8.11 23.41
CA ARG A 497 29.16 -7.78 21.99
C ARG A 497 30.48 -7.42 21.33
N ASP A 498 31.31 -6.62 21.98
CA ASP A 498 32.65 -6.25 21.48
C ASP A 498 33.56 -7.49 21.35
N LEU A 499 33.56 -8.36 22.36
CA LEU A 499 34.28 -9.63 22.30
C LEU A 499 33.76 -10.53 21.19
N ALA A 500 32.43 -10.64 21.02
CA ALA A 500 31.84 -11.42 19.93
C ALA A 500 32.23 -10.86 18.55
N ALA A 501 32.21 -9.54 18.37
CA ALA A 501 32.65 -8.89 17.15
C ALA A 501 34.14 -9.18 16.86
N ALA A 502 35.01 -9.04 17.86
CA ALA A 502 36.43 -9.34 17.71
C ALA A 502 36.68 -10.82 17.38
N LEU A 503 36.00 -11.75 18.05
CA LEU A 503 36.14 -13.21 17.85
C LEU A 503 35.59 -13.71 16.50
N THR A 504 34.69 -12.95 15.87
CA THR A 504 34.12 -13.25 14.54
C THR A 504 34.73 -12.42 13.41
N SER A 505 35.60 -11.46 13.73
CA SER A 505 36.24 -10.57 12.74
C SER A 505 37.02 -11.38 11.72
N SER A 506 37.05 -10.93 10.46
CA SER A 506 37.92 -11.48 9.42
C SER A 506 39.38 -11.06 9.63
N LEU A 507 39.64 -9.96 10.34
CA LEU A 507 40.96 -9.48 10.67
C LEU A 507 41.59 -10.32 11.78
N LYS A 508 42.76 -10.90 11.49
CA LYS A 508 43.50 -11.72 12.45
C LYS A 508 43.94 -10.91 13.68
N LEU A 509 44.20 -9.61 13.53
CA LEU A 509 44.60 -8.73 14.61
C LEU A 509 43.50 -8.57 15.66
N ASP A 510 42.24 -8.37 15.25
CA ASP A 510 41.10 -8.26 16.17
C ASP A 510 40.92 -9.54 16.98
N ARG A 511 40.99 -10.71 16.31
CA ARG A 511 40.90 -12.01 16.97
C ARG A 511 42.05 -12.25 17.96
N ALA A 512 43.26 -11.82 17.60
CA ALA A 512 44.44 -11.94 18.46
C ALA A 512 44.42 -10.96 19.64
N GLY A 513 43.73 -9.82 19.50
CA GLY A 513 43.52 -8.84 20.57
C GLY A 513 42.70 -9.42 21.73
N VAL A 514 41.86 -10.42 21.48
CA VAL A 514 41.20 -11.20 22.54
C VAL A 514 42.19 -12.24 23.06
N THR A 515 42.77 -12.00 24.24
CA THR A 515 43.79 -12.87 24.84
C THR A 515 43.19 -14.06 25.60
N ASP A 516 43.96 -15.14 25.80
CA ASP A 516 43.50 -16.30 26.59
C ASP A 516 43.19 -15.91 28.04
N ALA A 517 43.95 -14.97 28.60
CA ALA A 517 43.69 -14.40 29.92
C ALA A 517 42.33 -13.68 29.97
N THR A 518 41.96 -12.96 28.90
CA THR A 518 40.64 -12.33 28.78
C THR A 518 39.53 -13.38 28.78
N LEU A 519 39.68 -14.45 27.98
CA LEU A 519 38.69 -15.51 27.91
C LEU A 519 38.54 -16.25 29.24
N ARG A 520 39.64 -16.53 29.94
CA ARG A 520 39.64 -17.20 31.25
C ARG A 520 39.06 -16.34 32.37
N ALA A 521 39.17 -15.02 32.26
CA ALA A 521 38.65 -14.08 33.25
C ALA A 521 37.14 -13.79 33.10
N LEU A 522 36.48 -14.28 32.05
CA LEU A 522 35.03 -14.11 31.89
C LEU A 522 34.26 -14.86 32.99
N PRO A 523 33.25 -14.23 33.62
CA PRO A 523 32.32 -14.96 34.47
C PRO A 523 31.69 -16.13 33.72
N GLU A 524 31.46 -17.25 34.40
CA GLU A 524 30.87 -18.46 33.79
C GLU A 524 29.54 -18.17 33.05
N PRO A 525 28.58 -17.40 33.60
CA PRO A 525 27.36 -17.03 32.86
C PRO A 525 27.63 -16.29 31.55
N ASP A 526 28.63 -15.41 31.55
CA ASP A 526 29.04 -14.62 30.38
C ASP A 526 29.70 -15.49 29.31
N ALA A 527 30.56 -16.42 29.74
CA ALA A 527 31.22 -17.36 28.83
C ALA A 527 30.17 -18.26 28.14
N HIS A 528 29.17 -18.73 28.88
CA HIS A 528 28.04 -19.46 28.29
C HIS A 528 27.22 -18.60 27.33
N ALA A 529 26.92 -17.35 27.69
CA ALA A 529 26.17 -16.43 26.83
C ALA A 529 26.92 -16.12 25.53
N LEU A 530 28.23 -15.84 25.62
CA LEU A 530 29.09 -15.56 24.48
C LEU A 530 29.17 -16.76 23.52
N VAL A 531 29.37 -17.98 24.03
CA VAL A 531 29.40 -19.19 23.19
C VAL A 531 28.06 -19.43 22.48
N ARG A 532 26.93 -19.25 23.17
CA ARG A 532 25.61 -19.36 22.53
C ARG A 532 25.43 -18.32 21.43
N HIS A 533 25.79 -17.07 21.70
CA HIS A 533 25.72 -15.98 20.72
C HIS A 533 26.61 -16.27 19.49
N LEU A 534 27.87 -16.66 19.69
CA LEU A 534 28.80 -17.02 18.62
C LEU A 534 28.30 -18.21 17.79
N GLY A 535 27.72 -19.22 18.45
CA GLY A 535 27.12 -20.37 17.79
C GLY A 535 25.98 -19.98 16.86
N ARG A 536 25.01 -19.22 17.37
CA ARG A 536 23.88 -18.71 16.59
C ARG A 536 24.33 -17.81 15.44
N ARG A 537 25.23 -16.87 15.69
CA ARG A 537 25.78 -15.98 14.65
C ARG A 537 26.50 -16.75 13.55
N THR A 538 27.22 -17.83 13.89
CA THR A 538 27.89 -18.69 12.89
C THR A 538 26.90 -19.49 12.07
N ARG A 539 25.81 -19.95 12.69
CA ARG A 539 24.71 -20.63 11.99
C ARG A 539 24.03 -19.71 11.00
N ASP A 540 23.72 -18.49 11.42
CA ASP A 540 22.97 -17.53 10.61
C ASP A 540 23.85 -16.86 9.54
N GLN A 541 25.18 -16.84 9.72
CA GLN A 541 26.17 -16.35 8.75
C GLN A 541 27.24 -17.41 8.48
N PRO A 542 27.00 -18.39 7.58
CA PRO A 542 27.96 -19.46 7.31
C PRO A 542 29.37 -18.97 6.90
N SER A 543 29.47 -17.82 6.24
CA SER A 543 30.74 -17.25 5.75
C SER A 543 31.76 -16.91 6.84
N ILE A 544 31.32 -16.72 8.09
CA ILE A 544 32.22 -16.45 9.23
C ILE A 544 32.70 -17.73 9.93
N GLN A 545 32.19 -18.90 9.55
CA GLN A 545 32.51 -20.20 10.17
C GLN A 545 34.02 -20.44 10.32
N LYS A 546 34.79 -20.14 9.28
CA LYS A 546 36.25 -20.28 9.27
C LYS A 546 36.97 -19.48 10.36
N PHE A 547 36.36 -18.42 10.88
CA PHE A 547 36.88 -17.60 11.97
C PHE A 547 36.28 -18.04 13.31
N THR A 548 34.96 -18.14 13.37
CA THR A 548 34.25 -18.31 14.63
C THR A 548 34.41 -19.69 15.24
N VAL A 549 34.51 -20.76 14.43
CA VAL A 549 34.69 -22.12 14.96
C VAL A 549 36.01 -22.25 15.72
N GLU A 550 37.07 -21.59 15.27
CA GLU A 550 38.35 -21.56 16.00
C GLU A 550 38.21 -20.85 17.34
N SER A 551 37.51 -19.71 17.36
CA SER A 551 37.18 -18.98 18.58
C SER A 551 36.32 -19.81 19.55
N LEU A 552 35.34 -20.57 19.05
CA LEU A 552 34.51 -21.47 19.86
C LEU A 552 35.34 -22.60 20.48
N LEU A 553 36.23 -23.22 19.71
CA LEU A 553 37.12 -24.27 20.23
C LEU A 553 38.11 -23.72 21.27
N ARG A 554 38.65 -22.52 21.03
CA ARG A 554 39.50 -21.81 21.99
C ARG A 554 38.75 -21.47 23.29
N MET A 555 37.48 -21.09 23.20
CA MET A 555 36.62 -20.89 24.39
C MET A 555 36.46 -22.17 25.20
N ALA A 556 36.20 -23.31 24.57
CA ALA A 556 36.10 -24.60 25.27
C ALA A 556 37.42 -25.02 25.92
N GLN A 557 38.55 -24.67 25.31
CA GLN A 557 39.88 -24.96 25.87
C GLN A 557 40.18 -24.12 27.12
N GLU A 558 39.94 -22.80 27.05
CA GLU A 558 40.23 -21.88 28.16
C GLU A 558 39.19 -21.92 29.28
N GLN A 559 37.95 -22.29 28.96
CA GLN A 559 36.86 -22.51 29.91
C GLN A 559 36.13 -23.84 29.60
N PRO A 560 36.61 -24.98 30.14
CA PRO A 560 36.03 -26.31 29.88
C PRO A 560 34.55 -26.44 30.20
N VAL A 561 34.02 -25.63 31.12
CA VAL A 561 32.58 -25.58 31.46
C VAL A 561 31.70 -25.22 30.25
N THR A 562 32.25 -24.53 29.25
CA THR A 562 31.53 -24.13 28.04
C THR A 562 31.48 -25.22 26.95
N LEU A 563 32.23 -26.32 27.11
CA LEU A 563 32.32 -27.40 26.11
C LEU A 563 30.95 -27.94 25.66
N PRO A 564 29.96 -28.18 26.55
CA PRO A 564 28.61 -28.61 26.12
C PRO A 564 27.91 -27.59 25.20
N ASN A 565 28.09 -26.29 25.46
CA ASN A 565 27.52 -25.23 24.63
C ASN A 565 28.22 -25.16 23.27
N VAL A 566 29.54 -25.38 23.22
CA VAL A 566 30.30 -25.42 21.96
C VAL A 566 29.87 -26.61 21.10
N ILE A 567 29.73 -27.79 21.71
CA ILE A 567 29.21 -28.98 21.02
C ILE A 567 27.80 -28.70 20.49
N THR A 568 26.92 -28.12 21.31
CA THR A 568 25.56 -27.75 20.89
C THR A 568 25.57 -26.75 19.73
N ALA A 569 26.44 -25.74 19.78
CA ALA A 569 26.60 -24.76 18.71
C ALA A 569 27.05 -25.40 17.39
N LEU A 570 28.02 -26.31 17.42
CA LEU A 570 28.50 -27.02 16.23
C LEU A 570 27.42 -27.95 15.66
N LYS A 571 26.71 -28.69 16.51
CA LYS A 571 25.57 -29.54 16.08
C LYS A 571 24.46 -28.73 15.42
N GLY A 572 24.27 -27.48 15.84
CA GLY A 572 23.27 -26.58 15.29
C GLY A 572 23.60 -25.98 13.92
N LEU A 573 24.80 -26.21 13.38
CA LEU A 573 25.15 -25.77 12.03
C LEU A 573 24.51 -26.70 10.98
N PRO A 574 23.75 -26.18 9.99
CA PRO A 574 23.18 -26.98 8.92
C PRO A 574 24.28 -27.70 8.14
N ALA A 575 24.15 -29.01 7.94
CA ALA A 575 25.20 -29.80 7.27
C ALA A 575 25.48 -29.33 5.83
N ALA A 576 24.49 -28.73 5.16
CA ALA A 576 24.65 -28.12 3.84
C ALA A 576 25.58 -26.89 3.84
N ASP A 577 25.70 -26.20 4.98
CA ASP A 577 26.49 -24.97 5.13
C ASP A 577 27.87 -25.23 5.78
N VAL A 578 28.19 -26.47 6.14
CA VAL A 578 29.46 -26.81 6.81
C VAL A 578 30.59 -26.95 5.81
N GLU A 579 31.66 -26.15 5.95
CA GLU A 579 32.84 -26.26 5.10
C GLU A 579 33.74 -27.45 5.52
N PRO A 580 34.36 -28.18 4.57
CA PRO A 580 35.35 -29.22 4.88
C PRO A 580 36.50 -28.73 5.78
N ALA A 581 36.91 -27.48 5.63
CA ALA A 581 37.95 -26.86 6.46
C ALA A 581 37.56 -26.80 7.93
N THR A 582 36.28 -26.59 8.23
CA THR A 582 35.72 -26.55 9.59
C THR A 582 35.82 -27.91 10.27
N ILE A 583 35.56 -28.99 9.52
CA ILE A 583 35.64 -30.36 10.02
C ILE A 583 37.08 -30.69 10.39
N VAL A 584 38.05 -30.32 9.54
CA VAL A 584 39.48 -30.56 9.81
C VAL A 584 39.96 -29.87 11.09
N LYS A 585 39.32 -28.79 11.54
CA LYS A 585 39.65 -28.14 12.83
C LYS A 585 39.34 -29.01 14.06
N LEU A 586 38.50 -30.05 13.92
CA LEU A 586 38.18 -30.99 15.00
C LEU A 586 39.24 -32.10 15.16
N ARG A 587 40.12 -32.27 14.18
CA ARG A 587 41.18 -33.29 14.16
C ARG A 587 42.04 -33.38 15.44
N PRO A 588 42.49 -32.28 16.07
CA PRO A 588 43.32 -32.36 17.27
C PRO A 588 42.54 -32.60 18.57
N LEU A 589 41.20 -32.71 18.52
CA LEU A 589 40.33 -32.78 19.70
C LEU A 589 40.00 -34.23 20.12
N ASP A 590 39.39 -34.38 21.30
CA ASP A 590 38.95 -35.67 21.82
C ASP A 590 37.73 -36.22 21.06
N ALA A 591 37.84 -37.48 20.62
CA ALA A 591 36.79 -38.18 19.89
C ALA A 591 35.51 -38.36 20.71
N THR A 592 35.64 -38.61 22.02
CA THR A 592 34.50 -38.87 22.91
C THR A 592 33.52 -37.70 22.94
N SER A 593 34.07 -36.49 22.90
CA SER A 593 33.29 -35.24 22.98
C SER A 593 32.73 -34.79 21.62
N PHE A 594 33.47 -34.99 20.52
CA PHE A 594 33.14 -34.41 19.22
C PHE A 594 32.61 -35.40 18.16
N GLN A 595 32.72 -36.72 18.36
CA GLN A 595 32.11 -37.72 17.46
C GLN A 595 30.61 -37.47 17.22
N PRO A 596 29.79 -37.14 18.24
CA PRO A 596 28.37 -36.85 18.02
C PRO A 596 28.08 -35.65 17.11
N VAL A 597 29.05 -34.74 16.93
CA VAL A 597 28.93 -33.62 15.97
C VAL A 597 29.09 -34.14 14.54
N LEU A 598 30.12 -34.96 14.30
CA LEU A 598 30.37 -35.55 12.99
C LEU A 598 29.23 -36.47 12.56
N ASP A 599 28.68 -37.25 13.48
CA ASP A 599 27.56 -38.17 13.19
C ASP A 599 26.31 -37.41 12.70
N ILE A 600 26.01 -36.25 13.30
CA ILE A 600 24.88 -35.41 12.87
C ILE A 600 25.13 -34.86 11.47
N TRP A 601 26.30 -34.28 11.22
CA TRP A 601 26.61 -33.75 9.89
C TRP A 601 26.62 -34.84 8.82
N LYS A 602 27.20 -36.01 9.11
CA LYS A 602 27.26 -37.18 8.23
C LYS A 602 25.87 -37.72 7.89
N ALA A 603 24.94 -37.73 8.84
CA ALA A 603 23.58 -38.20 8.62
C ALA A 603 22.72 -37.20 7.83
N SER A 604 23.13 -35.92 7.76
CA SER A 604 22.30 -34.82 7.28
C SER A 604 22.75 -34.24 5.93
N THR A 605 23.73 -34.85 5.26
CA THR A 605 24.18 -34.44 3.91
C THR A 605 24.75 -35.60 3.11
N ASP A 606 24.64 -35.50 1.77
CA ASP A 606 25.23 -36.44 0.80
C ASP A 606 26.52 -35.89 0.16
N ASP A 607 27.05 -34.76 0.64
CA ASP A 607 28.25 -34.14 0.08
C ASP A 607 29.51 -35.02 0.24
N ALA A 608 30.03 -35.51 -0.89
CA ALA A 608 31.19 -36.40 -0.94
C ALA A 608 32.48 -35.78 -0.37
N GLN A 609 32.68 -34.46 -0.52
CA GLN A 609 33.84 -33.76 0.05
C GLN A 609 33.71 -33.66 1.56
N LEU A 610 32.51 -33.41 2.06
CA LEU A 610 32.22 -33.36 3.48
C LEU A 610 32.45 -34.74 4.13
N HIS A 611 31.92 -35.79 3.52
CA HIS A 611 32.14 -37.19 3.92
C HIS A 611 33.62 -37.59 3.89
N ALA A 612 34.42 -37.05 2.96
CA ALA A 612 35.86 -37.29 2.92
C ALA A 612 36.59 -36.60 4.08
N ALA A 613 36.25 -35.35 4.38
CA ALA A 613 36.82 -34.60 5.51
C ALA A 613 36.49 -35.27 6.86
N ILE A 614 35.25 -35.76 7.04
CA ILE A 614 34.85 -36.52 8.24
C ILE A 614 35.73 -37.76 8.42
N ARG A 615 35.91 -38.56 7.35
CA ARG A 615 36.75 -39.77 7.39
C ARG A 615 38.21 -39.48 7.77
N VAL A 616 38.76 -38.34 7.33
CA VAL A 616 40.12 -37.91 7.70
C VAL A 616 40.23 -37.64 9.20
N VAL A 617 39.22 -37.00 9.80
CA VAL A 617 39.18 -36.71 11.23
C VAL A 617 38.98 -38.00 12.05
N GLU A 618 37.98 -38.82 11.71
CA GLU A 618 37.72 -40.11 12.36
C GLU A 618 38.96 -41.02 12.33
N GLY A 619 39.64 -41.08 11.17
CA GLY A 619 40.87 -41.86 11.00
C GLY A 619 42.08 -41.31 11.76
N SER A 620 42.05 -40.05 12.20
CA SER A 620 43.09 -39.49 13.07
C SER A 620 42.87 -39.84 14.54
N TRP A 621 41.61 -39.85 14.97
CA TRP A 621 41.21 -40.23 16.32
C TRP A 621 41.46 -41.71 16.61
N SER A 622 41.23 -42.59 15.63
CA SER A 622 41.52 -44.02 15.76
C SER A 622 43.03 -44.32 15.90
N LYS A 623 43.90 -43.49 15.32
CA LYS A 623 45.37 -43.61 15.44
C LYS A 623 45.91 -43.06 16.76
N ILE A 624 45.20 -42.14 17.40
CA ILE A 624 45.59 -41.54 18.69
C ILE A 624 45.14 -42.42 19.87
N ASN A 625 43.99 -43.09 19.73
CA ASN A 625 43.44 -44.01 20.74
C ASN A 625 43.92 -45.47 20.59
N GLY A 626 44.75 -45.76 19.59
CA GLY A 626 45.34 -47.08 19.34
C GLY A 626 46.78 -47.16 19.86
N ASN A 627 46.94 -47.79 21.03
CA ASN A 627 48.19 -48.43 21.45
C ASN A 627 48.09 -49.91 21.09
#